data_AF-A0A3Q1C7N9-F1
#
_entry.id   AF-A0A3Q1C7N9-F1
#
_cell.length_a   1.000
_cell.length_b   1.000
_cell.length_c   1.000
_cell.angle_alpha   90.00
_cell.angle_beta   90.00
_cell.angle_gamma   90.00
#
_symmetry.space_group_name_H-M   'P 1'
#
loop_
_entity.id
_entity.type
_entity.pdbx_description
1 polymer ?
#
loop_
_entity_poly.entity_id
_entity_poly.type
_entity_poly.pdbx_seq_one_letter_code
_entity_poly.pdbx_strand_id
1 'polypeptide(L)'
;MSLFLPKLTCKKDIDEVIKGVAEKVVVLRFGRDEDSVCLQLDEILSKTAHDLSNMASIYIVDVDKAPIYTRYFDISYIPSTVFFFNGQHMKVDYGSPDHTKFIGSFKTKQDFMDLIEVIYRGAMRGKMIVQSPIDPQNIPKYDLLYHGI
;
A
#
# COMPACT_ATOMS: atom_id res chain seq x y z
N MET A 1 0.66 -9.07 -21.49
CA MET A 1 1.48 -9.78 -20.48
C MET A 1 0.89 -9.48 -19.12
N SER A 2 0.43 -10.50 -18.38
CA SER A 2 0.12 -10.31 -16.95
C SER A 2 1.44 -10.33 -16.20
N LEU A 3 1.93 -9.16 -15.79
CA LEU A 3 3.07 -9.11 -14.87
C LEU A 3 2.59 -9.63 -13.51
N PHE A 4 3.12 -10.78 -13.09
CA PHE A 4 3.01 -11.22 -11.71
C PHE A 4 3.75 -10.21 -10.84
N LEU A 5 3.05 -9.64 -9.86
CA LEU A 5 3.67 -8.76 -8.88
C LEU A 5 4.64 -9.57 -8.01
N PRO A 6 5.84 -9.05 -7.72
CA PRO A 6 6.82 -9.75 -6.89
C PRO A 6 6.27 -9.96 -5.48
N LYS A 7 6.40 -11.19 -4.97
CA LYS A 7 5.98 -11.59 -3.62
C LYS A 7 7.16 -11.54 -2.66
N LEU A 8 6.95 -10.94 -1.49
CA LEU A 8 7.90 -10.92 -0.38
C LEU A 8 7.38 -11.86 0.70
N THR A 9 8.24 -12.78 1.16
CA THR A 9 7.81 -13.89 2.01
C THR A 9 8.44 -13.88 3.38
N CYS A 10 9.39 -12.99 3.64
CA CYS A 10 9.96 -12.88 4.97
C CYS A 10 10.38 -11.44 5.30
N LYS A 11 10.65 -11.21 6.59
CA LYS A 11 11.07 -9.91 7.11
C LYS A 11 12.33 -9.36 6.42
N LYS A 12 13.27 -10.24 6.05
CA LYS A 12 14.50 -9.85 5.38
C LYS A 12 14.21 -9.26 3.98
N ASP A 13 13.36 -9.89 3.19
CA ASP A 13 13.02 -9.40 1.85
C ASP A 13 12.33 -8.03 1.91
N ILE A 14 11.44 -7.85 2.89
CA ILE A 14 10.75 -6.56 3.11
C ILE A 14 11.76 -5.48 3.53
N ASP A 15 12.67 -5.78 4.46
CA ASP A 15 13.73 -4.85 4.85
C ASP A 15 14.62 -4.44 3.66
N GLU A 16 14.99 -5.41 2.81
CA GLU A 16 15.83 -5.18 1.64
C GLU A 16 15.13 -4.28 0.62
N VAL A 17 13.84 -4.49 0.35
CA VAL A 17 13.07 -3.64 -0.55
C VAL A 17 12.91 -2.22 0.01
N ILE A 18 12.54 -2.08 1.29
CA ILE A 18 12.36 -0.76 1.93
C ILE A 18 13.66 0.04 1.90
N LYS A 19 14.80 -0.60 2.14
CA LYS A 19 16.11 0.07 2.18
C LYS A 19 16.76 0.24 0.80
N GLY A 20 16.51 -0.69 -0.11
CA GLY A 20 17.20 -0.79 -1.39
C GLY A 20 16.55 -0.02 -2.53
N VAL A 21 15.23 0.21 -2.48
CA VAL A 21 14.53 1.00 -3.49
C VAL A 21 14.72 2.48 -3.21
N ALA A 22 15.50 3.14 -4.07
CA ALA A 22 15.73 4.58 -4.04
C ALA A 22 14.81 5.33 -5.02
N GLU A 23 14.40 6.54 -4.63
CA GLU A 23 13.68 7.51 -5.44
C GLU A 23 12.38 6.99 -6.08
N LYS A 24 11.74 5.99 -5.47
CA LYS A 24 10.43 5.46 -5.85
C LYS A 24 9.60 5.15 -4.61
N VAL A 25 8.28 5.22 -4.76
CA VAL A 25 7.33 4.76 -3.76
C VAL A 25 7.35 3.24 -3.74
N VAL A 26 7.79 2.64 -2.64
CA VAL A 26 7.60 1.23 -2.38
C VAL A 26 6.16 1.04 -1.91
N VAL A 27 5.40 0.22 -2.64
CA VAL A 27 4.02 -0.13 -2.31
C VAL A 27 4.01 -1.57 -1.81
N LEU A 28 3.60 -1.78 -0.55
CA LEU A 28 3.50 -3.10 0.06
C LEU A 28 2.03 -3.45 0.31
N ARG A 29 1.49 -4.37 -0.49
CA ARG A 29 0.13 -4.90 -0.32
C ARG A 29 0.17 -6.10 0.63
N PHE A 30 -0.25 -5.92 1.87
CA PHE A 30 -0.42 -6.99 2.85
C PHE A 30 -1.77 -7.69 2.62
N GLY A 31 -1.76 -9.01 2.40
CA GLY A 31 -2.98 -9.80 2.30
C GLY A 31 -2.73 -11.29 2.12
N ARG A 32 -3.73 -12.00 1.61
CA ARG A 32 -3.69 -13.42 1.23
C ARG A 32 -4.08 -13.57 -0.23
N ASP A 33 -3.52 -14.55 -0.92
CA ASP A 33 -3.74 -14.73 -2.37
C ASP A 33 -5.15 -15.22 -2.69
N GLU A 34 -5.75 -15.97 -1.75
CA GLU A 34 -7.09 -16.53 -1.84
C GLU A 34 -8.20 -15.55 -1.43
N ASP A 35 -7.85 -14.39 -0.87
CA ASP A 35 -8.84 -13.39 -0.47
C ASP A 35 -9.38 -12.62 -1.69
N SER A 36 -10.70 -12.58 -1.82
CA SER A 36 -11.38 -11.98 -2.97
C SER A 36 -11.10 -10.50 -3.15
N VAL A 37 -10.93 -9.73 -2.06
CA VAL A 37 -10.65 -8.29 -2.12
C VAL A 37 -9.17 -8.05 -2.44
N CYS A 38 -8.28 -8.90 -1.94
CA CYS A 38 -6.86 -8.91 -2.33
C CYS A 38 -6.71 -9.18 -3.83
N LEU A 39 -7.44 -10.14 -4.40
CA LEU A 39 -7.41 -10.42 -5.85
C LEU A 39 -7.91 -9.22 -6.68
N GLN A 40 -8.97 -8.54 -6.25
CA GLN A 40 -9.45 -7.32 -6.90
C GLN A 40 -8.39 -6.21 -6.89
N LEU A 41 -7.72 -6.02 -5.74
CA LEU A 41 -6.66 -5.04 -5.61
C LEU A 41 -5.46 -5.41 -6.49
N ASP A 42 -5.04 -6.67 -6.48
CA ASP A 42 -3.91 -7.16 -7.27
C ASP A 42 -4.11 -6.96 -8.78
N GLU A 43 -5.34 -7.08 -9.27
CA GLU A 43 -5.67 -6.79 -10.66
C GLU A 43 -5.42 -5.30 -10.99
N ILE A 44 -5.79 -4.39 -10.09
CA ILE A 44 -5.52 -2.95 -10.25
C ILE A 44 -4.02 -2.67 -10.22
N LEU A 45 -3.32 -3.23 -9.23
CA LEU A 45 -1.89 -3.07 -9.04
C LEU A 45 -1.10 -3.59 -10.26
N SER A 46 -1.43 -4.80 -10.76
CA SER A 46 -0.76 -5.40 -11.91
C SER A 46 -1.01 -4.60 -13.20
N LYS A 47 -2.24 -4.11 -13.41
CA LYS A 47 -2.58 -3.32 -14.61
C LYS A 47 -1.95 -1.93 -14.63
N THR A 48 -1.57 -1.38 -13.48
CA THR A 48 -0.98 -0.03 -13.35
C THR A 48 0.53 -0.07 -13.12
N ALA A 49 1.11 -1.23 -12.81
CA ALA A 49 2.53 -1.39 -12.48
C ALA A 49 3.48 -0.86 -13.57
N HIS A 50 3.13 -1.07 -14.85
CA HIS A 50 3.95 -0.57 -15.96
C HIS A 50 3.94 0.97 -16.01
N ASP A 51 2.76 1.57 -15.96
CA ASP A 51 2.57 3.03 -16.09
C ASP A 51 3.17 3.78 -14.89
N LEU A 52 3.16 3.15 -13.72
CA LEU A 52 3.73 3.70 -12.48
C LEU A 52 5.20 3.33 -12.27
N SER A 53 5.83 2.55 -13.16
CA SER A 53 7.16 1.97 -12.94
C SER A 53 8.28 2.99 -12.68
N ASN A 54 8.12 4.24 -13.14
CA ASN A 54 9.04 5.34 -12.86
C ASN A 54 8.85 5.97 -11.48
N MET A 55 7.66 5.86 -10.90
CA MET A 55 7.29 6.47 -9.61
C MET A 55 7.20 5.45 -8.47
N ALA A 56 6.91 4.19 -8.75
CA ALA A 56 6.63 3.18 -7.74
C ALA A 56 7.17 1.79 -8.09
N SER A 57 7.46 1.03 -7.03
CA SER A 57 7.78 -0.40 -7.07
C SER A 57 6.76 -1.13 -6.20
N ILE A 58 5.97 -2.03 -6.80
CA ILE A 58 4.83 -2.66 -6.15
C ILE A 58 5.16 -4.11 -5.77
N TYR A 59 4.86 -4.47 -4.52
CA TYR A 59 5.11 -5.80 -3.97
C TYR A 59 3.88 -6.32 -3.22
N ILE A 60 3.72 -7.64 -3.26
CA ILE A 60 2.74 -8.38 -2.48
C ILE A 60 3.43 -8.95 -1.25
N VAL A 61 2.79 -8.83 -0.08
CA VAL A 61 3.24 -9.40 1.18
C VAL A 61 2.15 -10.33 1.73
N ASP A 62 2.54 -11.57 1.99
CA ASP A 62 1.70 -12.55 2.67
C ASP A 62 1.71 -12.27 4.18
N VAL A 63 0.54 -11.94 4.74
CA VAL A 63 0.40 -11.55 6.15
C VAL A 63 0.80 -12.65 7.12
N ASP A 64 0.66 -13.91 6.74
CA ASP A 64 0.97 -15.06 7.59
C ASP A 64 2.48 -15.37 7.59
N LYS A 65 3.20 -14.94 6.55
CA LYS A 65 4.65 -15.14 6.42
C LYS A 65 5.49 -13.96 6.90
N ALA A 66 4.88 -12.78 7.07
CA ALA A 66 5.55 -11.57 7.55
C ALA A 66 5.02 -11.06 8.92
N PRO A 67 4.92 -11.91 9.96
CA PRO A 67 4.20 -11.57 11.19
C PRO A 67 4.78 -10.35 11.94
N ILE A 68 6.08 -10.06 11.80
CA ILE A 68 6.71 -8.87 12.41
C ILE A 68 6.10 -7.59 11.83
N TYR A 69 6.01 -7.48 10.50
CA TYR A 69 5.45 -6.30 9.84
C TYR A 69 3.92 -6.26 9.96
N THR A 70 3.26 -7.42 9.88
CA THR A 70 1.82 -7.54 10.13
C THR A 70 1.45 -6.99 11.51
N ARG A 71 2.23 -7.31 12.56
CA ARG A 71 2.03 -6.77 13.91
C ARG A 71 2.43 -5.30 14.02
N TYR A 72 3.54 -4.90 13.42
CA TYR A 72 4.04 -3.52 13.50
C TYR A 72 3.05 -2.50 12.92
N PHE A 73 2.40 -2.84 11.80
CA PHE A 73 1.39 -1.98 11.15
C PHE A 73 -0.04 -2.23 11.63
N ASP A 74 -0.22 -3.12 12.60
CA ASP A 74 -1.53 -3.53 13.11
C ASP A 74 -2.50 -3.90 11.96
N ILE A 75 -2.07 -4.86 11.14
CA ILE A 75 -2.85 -5.33 9.98
C ILE A 75 -3.97 -6.24 10.47
N SER A 76 -5.11 -5.65 10.86
CA SER A 76 -6.30 -6.39 11.29
C SER A 76 -7.27 -6.69 10.13
N TYR A 77 -7.20 -5.90 9.05
CA TYR A 77 -8.02 -6.04 7.85
C TYR A 77 -7.14 -6.19 6.61
N ILE A 78 -7.53 -7.10 5.72
CA ILE A 78 -6.85 -7.33 4.44
C ILE A 78 -7.79 -7.04 3.26
N PRO A 79 -7.27 -6.53 2.13
CA PRO A 79 -5.89 -6.06 1.97
C PRO A 79 -5.63 -4.76 2.75
N SER A 80 -4.38 -4.58 3.18
CA SER A 80 -3.87 -3.32 3.71
C SER A 80 -2.61 -2.93 2.96
N THR A 81 -2.53 -1.70 2.47
CA THR A 81 -1.43 -1.21 1.65
C THR A 81 -0.62 -0.15 2.41
N VAL A 82 0.68 -0.36 2.51
CA VAL A 82 1.63 0.54 3.18
C VAL A 82 2.62 1.11 2.17
N PHE A 83 3.01 2.36 2.34
CA PHE A 83 3.86 3.09 1.41
C PHE A 83 5.18 3.50 2.05
N PHE A 84 6.30 3.36 1.34
CA PHE A 84 7.59 3.89 1.75
C PHE A 84 8.24 4.69 0.63
N PHE A 85 9.14 5.60 0.99
CA PHE A 85 10.00 6.31 0.04
C PHE A 85 11.37 6.51 0.69
N ASN A 86 12.46 6.07 0.05
CA ASN A 86 13.82 6.14 0.61
C ASN A 86 13.92 5.60 2.06
N GLY A 87 13.30 4.46 2.32
CA GLY A 87 13.25 3.83 3.65
C GLY A 87 12.34 4.51 4.67
N GLN A 88 11.69 5.62 4.33
CA GLN A 88 10.79 6.35 5.20
C GLN A 88 9.33 5.94 4.96
N HIS A 89 8.59 5.67 6.03
CA HIS A 89 7.17 5.34 5.96
C HIS A 89 6.35 6.58 5.58
N MET A 90 5.63 6.49 4.47
CA MET A 90 4.79 7.55 3.93
C MET A 90 3.37 7.38 4.43
N LYS A 91 2.91 8.33 5.25
CA LYS A 91 1.53 8.39 5.73
C LYS A 91 0.64 9.10 4.73
N VAL A 92 -0.64 8.75 4.74
CA VAL A 92 -1.64 9.39 3.89
C VAL A 92 -2.89 9.69 4.71
N ASP A 93 -3.32 10.94 4.66
CA ASP A 93 -4.59 11.38 5.22
C ASP A 93 -5.72 11.09 4.23
N TYR A 94 -6.55 10.12 4.57
CA TYR A 94 -7.74 9.71 3.82
C TYR A 94 -9.05 10.29 4.41
N GLY A 95 -8.94 11.14 5.45
CA GLY A 95 -10.06 11.55 6.30
C GLY A 95 -10.42 10.53 7.40
N SER A 96 -9.69 9.42 7.51
CA SER A 96 -9.81 8.42 8.58
C SER A 96 -8.82 8.69 9.72
N PRO A 97 -9.06 8.21 10.96
CA PRO A 97 -8.10 8.39 12.06
C PRO A 97 -6.74 7.69 11.85
N ASP A 98 -6.73 6.60 11.07
CA ASP A 98 -5.50 5.91 10.71
C ASP A 98 -4.97 6.44 9.37
N HIS A 99 -3.72 6.92 9.38
CA HIS A 99 -3.00 7.42 8.20
C HIS A 99 -1.82 6.50 7.81
N THR A 100 -1.64 5.38 8.50
CA THR A 100 -0.44 4.52 8.36
C THR A 100 -0.55 3.52 7.23
N LYS A 101 -1.78 3.19 6.82
CA LYS A 101 -2.10 2.20 5.80
C LYS A 101 -3.40 2.57 5.10
N PHE A 102 -3.50 2.20 3.83
CA PHE A 102 -4.76 2.19 3.10
C PHE A 102 -5.41 0.82 3.27
N ILE A 103 -6.60 0.76 3.83
CA ILE A 103 -7.34 -0.50 4.01
C ILE A 103 -8.27 -0.67 2.80
N GLY A 104 -8.32 -1.87 2.23
CA GLY A 104 -9.22 -2.22 1.13
C GLY A 104 -8.63 -2.14 -0.26
N SER A 105 -9.55 -2.19 -1.24
CA SER A 105 -9.25 -2.07 -2.66
C SER A 105 -9.66 -0.71 -3.19
N PHE A 106 -8.99 -0.27 -4.26
CA PHE A 106 -9.36 0.95 -4.98
C PHE A 106 -10.57 0.70 -5.86
N LYS A 107 -11.45 1.70 -5.99
CA LYS A 107 -12.61 1.62 -6.87
C LYS A 107 -12.20 1.58 -8.34
N THR A 108 -11.18 2.36 -8.71
CA THR A 108 -10.66 2.43 -10.08
C THR A 108 -9.13 2.38 -10.12
N LYS A 109 -8.59 2.07 -11.30
CA LYS A 109 -7.14 2.17 -11.56
C LYS A 109 -6.61 3.59 -11.41
N GLN A 110 -7.42 4.59 -11.79
CA GLN A 110 -7.02 5.99 -11.72
C GLN A 110 -6.87 6.45 -10.27
N ASP A 111 -7.78 6.03 -9.37
CA ASP A 111 -7.67 6.35 -7.93
C ASP A 111 -6.32 5.89 -7.34
N PHE A 112 -5.85 4.70 -7.73
CA PHE A 112 -4.54 4.20 -7.31
C PHE A 112 -3.39 5.01 -7.92
N MET A 113 -3.45 5.31 -9.23
CA MET A 113 -2.41 6.07 -9.91
C MET A 113 -2.27 7.49 -9.35
N ASP A 114 -3.39 8.17 -9.13
CA ASP A 114 -3.43 9.53 -8.56
C ASP A 114 -2.84 9.56 -7.16
N LEU A 115 -3.19 8.56 -6.33
CA LEU A 115 -2.62 8.43 -4.99
C LEU A 115 -1.10 8.25 -5.03
N ILE A 116 -0.59 7.37 -5.90
CA ILE A 116 0.85 7.16 -6.04
C ILE A 116 1.56 8.43 -6.51
N GLU A 117 0.98 9.17 -7.45
CA GLU A 117 1.53 10.44 -7.91
C GLU A 117 1.63 11.46 -6.77
N VAL A 118 0.59 11.58 -5.94
CA VAL A 118 0.59 12.49 -4.78
C VAL A 118 1.62 12.09 -3.75
N ILE A 119 1.73 10.80 -3.42
CA ILE A 119 2.75 10.28 -2.50
C ILE A 119 4.15 10.59 -3.05
N TYR A 120 4.41 10.24 -4.31
CA TYR A 120 5.70 10.45 -4.97
C TYR A 120 6.11 11.93 -4.97
N ARG A 121 5.23 12.82 -5.45
CA ARG A 121 5.50 14.26 -5.47
C ARG A 121 5.68 14.85 -4.06
N GLY A 122 4.93 14.34 -3.08
CA GLY A 122 5.06 14.74 -1.69
C GLY A 122 6.42 14.33 -1.10
N ALA A 123 6.80 13.06 -1.29
CA ALA A 123 8.04 12.51 -0.80
C ALA A 123 9.27 13.16 -1.44
N MET A 124 9.23 13.44 -2.75
CA MET A 124 10.27 14.21 -3.47
C MET A 124 10.47 15.63 -2.90
N ARG A 125 9.46 16.17 -2.19
CA ARG A 125 9.54 17.47 -1.50
C ARG A 125 9.84 17.32 0.01
N GLY A 126 10.21 16.14 0.46
CA GLY A 126 10.54 15.84 1.86
C GLY A 126 9.33 15.75 2.80
N LYS A 127 8.11 15.60 2.28
CA LYS A 127 6.94 15.35 3.13
C LYS A 127 6.93 13.90 3.60
N MET A 128 6.46 13.69 4.83
CA MET A 128 6.25 12.37 5.44
C MET A 128 4.77 11.96 5.48
N ILE A 129 3.88 12.92 5.20
CA ILE A 129 2.44 12.75 5.13
C ILE A 129 1.89 13.57 3.97
N VAL A 130 0.94 13.00 3.24
CA VAL A 130 0.21 13.66 2.15
C VAL A 130 -1.29 13.50 2.34
N GLN A 131 -2.08 14.39 1.75
CA GLN A 131 -3.53 14.24 1.70
C GLN A 131 -3.91 13.43 0.46
N SER A 132 -4.80 12.46 0.61
CA SER A 132 -5.30 11.64 -0.50
C SER A 132 -6.01 12.51 -1.55
N PRO A 133 -5.76 12.29 -2.86
CA PRO A 133 -6.52 12.94 -3.93
C PRO A 133 -7.86 12.23 -4.24
N ILE A 134 -8.07 11.03 -3.69
CA ILE A 134 -9.22 10.17 -4.01
C ILE A 134 -10.50 10.81 -3.45
N ASP A 135 -11.58 10.81 -4.23
CA ASP A 135 -12.90 11.20 -3.76
C ASP A 135 -13.26 10.41 -2.49
N PRO A 136 -13.60 11.07 -1.36
CA PRO A 136 -13.97 10.39 -0.12
C PRO A 136 -15.11 9.36 -0.28
N GLN A 137 -15.96 9.48 -1.30
CA GLN A 137 -17.00 8.49 -1.61
C GLN A 137 -16.45 7.18 -2.19
N ASN A 138 -15.26 7.23 -2.77
CA ASN A 138 -14.56 6.07 -3.34
C ASN A 138 -13.61 5.40 -2.32
N ILE A 139 -13.37 6.03 -1.18
CA ILE A 139 -12.57 5.44 -0.09
C ILE A 139 -13.42 4.41 0.64
N PRO A 140 -12.97 3.14 0.73
CA PRO A 140 -13.72 2.13 1.47
C PRO A 140 -13.92 2.54 2.92
N LYS A 141 -15.17 2.48 3.39
CA LYS A 141 -15.52 2.79 4.77
C LYS A 141 -15.49 1.50 5.59
N TYR A 142 -14.61 1.46 6.58
CA TYR A 142 -14.60 0.41 7.59
C TYR A 142 -15.08 0.98 8.90
N ASP A 143 -16.05 0.31 9.52
CA ASP A 143 -16.31 0.55 10.93
C ASP A 143 -15.14 -0.05 11.71
N LEU A 144 -14.19 0.82 12.09
CA LEU A 144 -13.22 0.49 13.14
C LEU A 144 -14.01 0.36 14.45
N LEU A 145 -14.70 -0.77 14.62
CA LEU A 145 -15.22 -1.16 15.91
C LEU A 145 -14.00 -1.42 16.78
N TYR A 146 -13.61 -0.40 17.55
CA TYR A 146 -12.77 -0.60 18.72
C TYR A 146 -13.49 -1.61 19.61
N HIS A 147 -13.18 -2.90 19.47
CA HIS A 147 -13.43 -3.84 20.53
C HIS A 147 -12.48 -3.44 21.65
N GLY A 148 -13.05 -2.69 22.59
CA GLY A 148 -12.38 -2.22 23.78
C GLY A 148 -11.62 -3.36 24.44
N ILE A 149 -10.37 -3.05 24.79
CA ILE A 149 -9.57 -3.83 25.73
C ILE A 149 -10.28 -3.79 27.09
#